data_AF-A0A354BJ94-F1
#
_entry.id   AF-A0A354BJ94-F1
#
_cell.length_a   1.000
_cell.length_b   1.000
_cell.length_c   1.000
_cell.angle_alpha   90.00
_cell.angle_beta   90.00
_cell.angle_gamma   90.00
#
_symmetry.space_group_name_H-M   'P 1'
#
loop_
_entity.id
_entity.type
_entity.pdbx_description
1 polymer ?
#
loop_
_entity_poly.entity_id
_entity_poly.type
_entity_poly.pdbx_seq_one_letter_code
_entity_poly.pdbx_strand_id
1 'polypeptide(L)' 'MQDMGVNFFTGVPDSILGGIIAELMIRRLYVPAVREDEAVGIAAGAYMAGRVPAVLMQNSGLGTCLNTLISLNL' A
#
# COMPACT_ATOMS: atom_id res chain seq x y z
N MET A 1 -9.64 -10.05 -0.08
CA MET A 1 -9.36 -8.79 -0.82
C MET A 1 -9.23 -9.02 -2.32
N GLN A 2 -8.57 -10.09 -2.77
CA GLN A 2 -8.48 -10.37 -4.21
C GLN A 2 -9.84 -10.72 -4.84
N ASP A 3 -10.72 -11.39 -4.09
CA ASP A 3 -12.12 -11.61 -4.51
C ASP A 3 -12.91 -10.29 -4.64
N MET A 4 -12.41 -9.20 -4.04
CA MET A 4 -12.92 -7.83 -4.19
C MET A 4 -12.20 -7.07 -5.32
N GLY A 5 -11.33 -7.73 -6.09
CA GLY A 5 -10.60 -7.15 -7.23
C GLY A 5 -9.23 -6.55 -6.91
N VAL A 6 -8.82 -6.47 -5.63
CA VAL A 6 -7.51 -5.90 -5.24
C VAL A 6 -6.38 -6.74 -5.83
N ASN A 7 -5.52 -6.11 -6.62
CA ASN A 7 -4.50 -6.80 -7.42
C ASN A 7 -3.10 -6.16 -7.35
N PHE A 8 -2.91 -5.19 -6.46
CA PHE A 8 -1.63 -4.54 -6.23
C PHE A 8 -1.52 -4.13 -4.76
N PHE A 9 -0.39 -4.36 -4.11
CA PHE A 9 -0.17 -4.06 -2.70
C PHE A 9 1.15 -3.30 -2.52
N THR A 10 1.16 -2.33 -1.62
CA THR A 10 2.36 -1.60 -1.22
C THR A 10 2.28 -1.22 0.26
N GLY A 11 3.41 -0.94 0.88
CA GLY A 11 3.48 -0.63 2.31
C GLY A 11 4.89 -0.62 2.86
N VAL A 12 5.01 -0.30 4.15
CA VAL A 12 6.27 -0.37 4.88
C VAL A 12 6.35 -1.75 5.58
N PRO A 13 7.43 -2.53 5.37
CA PRO A 13 7.63 -3.77 6.11
C PRO A 13 7.77 -3.51 7.61
N ASP A 14 6.89 -4.12 8.40
CA ASP A 14 6.95 -4.10 9.86
C ASP A 14 6.61 -5.49 10.43
N SER A 15 7.05 -5.75 11.67
CA SER A 15 6.81 -6.98 12.42
C SER A 15 5.34 -7.43 12.48
N ILE A 16 4.39 -6.50 12.59
CA ILE A 16 2.95 -6.82 12.68
C ILE A 16 2.40 -7.29 11.34
N LEU A 17 2.83 -6.66 10.24
CA LEU A 17 2.35 -6.97 8.88
C LEU A 17 3.20 -8.02 8.16
N GLY A 18 4.32 -8.43 8.77
CA GLY A 18 5.35 -9.25 8.15
C GLY A 18 4.82 -10.56 7.54
N GLY A 19 3.88 -11.24 8.22
CA GLY A 19 3.29 -12.48 7.70
C GLY A 19 2.51 -12.28 6.39
N ILE A 20 1.68 -11.23 6.32
CA ILE A 20 0.90 -10.90 5.11
C ILE A 20 1.82 -10.42 3.99
N ILE A 21 2.81 -9.59 4.32
CA ILE A 21 3.78 -9.07 3.35
C ILE A 21 4.60 -10.21 2.74
N ALA A 22 5.07 -11.16 3.55
CA ALA A 22 5.80 -12.33 3.08
C ALA A 22 5.00 -13.12 2.04
N GLU A 23 3.73 -13.38 2.32
CA GLU A 23 2.84 -14.09 1.38
C GLU A 23 2.62 -13.29 0.08
N LEU A 24 2.40 -11.97 0.17
CA LEU A 24 2.21 -11.13 -1.01
C LEU A 24 3.49 -10.99 -1.85
N MET A 25 4.67 -11.03 -1.23
CA MET A 25 5.96 -11.07 -1.93
C MET A 25 6.15 -12.37 -2.72
N ILE A 26 5.84 -13.53 -2.11
CA ILE A 26 5.88 -14.83 -2.80
C ILE A 26 5.00 -14.81 -4.05
N ARG A 27 3.83 -14.18 -3.93
CA ARG A 27 2.85 -14.05 -5.01
C ARG A 27 3.15 -12.93 -6.00
N ARG A 28 4.22 -12.15 -5.78
CA ARG A 28 4.64 -11.00 -6.60
C ARG A 28 3.56 -9.92 -6.74
N LEU A 29 2.80 -9.69 -5.68
CA LEU A 29 1.75 -8.67 -5.62
C LEU A 29 2.15 -7.47 -4.75
N TYR A 30 3.31 -7.53 -4.10
CA TYR A 30 3.77 -6.53 -3.14
C TYR A 30 4.95 -5.71 -3.68
N VAL A 31 4.85 -4.39 -3.58
CA VAL A 31 5.94 -3.44 -3.81
C VAL A 31 6.29 -2.78 -2.47
N PRO A 32 7.50 -2.95 -1.94
CA PRO A 32 7.88 -2.31 -0.67
C PRO A 32 8.07 -0.80 -0.84
N ALA A 33 7.72 -0.06 0.21
CA ALA A 33 8.04 1.36 0.39
C ALA A 33 8.88 1.55 1.67
N VAL A 34 9.67 2.63 1.72
CA VAL A 34 10.47 2.96 2.91
C VAL A 34 9.64 3.77 3.91
N ARG A 35 8.63 4.49 3.42
CA ARG A 35 7.70 5.29 4.22
C ARG A 35 6.26 5.07 3.79
N GLU A 36 5.31 5.26 4.70
CA GLU A 36 3.90 5.03 4.40
C GLU A 36 3.34 6.05 3.39
N ASP A 37 3.83 7.29 3.39
CA ASP A 37 3.43 8.32 2.42
C ASP A 37 3.91 7.99 0.99
N GLU A 38 5.10 7.43 0.86
CA GLU A 38 5.57 6.85 -0.41
C GLU A 38 4.69 5.69 -0.86
N ALA A 39 4.29 4.80 0.06
CA ALA A 39 3.39 3.69 -0.26
C ALA A 39 2.06 4.20 -0.83
N VAL A 40 1.51 5.27 -0.26
CA VAL A 40 0.31 5.94 -0.79
C VAL A 40 0.56 6.48 -2.22
N GLY A 41 1.70 7.12 -2.47
CA GLY A 41 2.07 7.59 -3.81
C GLY A 41 2.22 6.46 -4.85
N ILE A 42 2.83 5.34 -4.45
CA ILE A 42 2.96 4.14 -5.29
C ILE A 42 1.56 3.58 -5.61
N ALA A 43 0.67 3.50 -4.62
CA ALA A 43 -0.69 3.06 -4.83
C ALA A 43 -1.46 3.99 -5.78
N ALA A 44 -1.32 5.31 -5.64
CA ALA A 44 -1.93 6.27 -6.55
C ALA A 44 -1.46 6.05 -8.01
N GLY A 45 -0.15 5.87 -8.22
CA GLY A 45 0.40 5.53 -9.54
C GLY A 45 -0.13 4.20 -10.09
N ALA A 46 -0.23 3.17 -9.24
CA ALA A 46 -0.79 1.88 -9.64
C ALA A 46 -2.27 2.00 -10.04
N TYR A 47 -3.06 2.80 -9.31
CA TYR A 47 -4.44 3.10 -9.67
C TYR A 47 -4.55 3.80 -11.02
N MET A 48 -3.71 4.81 -11.26
CA MET A 48 -3.63 5.50 -12.57
C MET A 48 -3.25 4.54 -13.71
N ALA A 49 -2.49 3.48 -13.42
CA ALA A 49 -2.14 2.42 -14.36
C ALA A 49 -3.22 1.34 -14.52
N GLY A 50 -4.44 1.54 -13.99
CA GLY A 50 -5.57 0.63 -14.11
C GLY A 50 -5.57 -0.54 -13.12
N ARG A 51 -4.78 -0.46 -12.04
CA ARG A 51 -4.79 -1.46 -10.95
C ARG A 51 -5.83 -1.09 -9.89
N VAL A 52 -6.13 -2.06 -9.03
CA VAL A 52 -6.91 -1.86 -7.82
C VAL A 52 -5.96 -2.05 -6.63
N PRO A 53 -5.30 -0.98 -6.16
CA PRO A 53 -4.26 -1.08 -5.16
C PRO A 53 -4.80 -1.08 -3.73
N ALA A 54 -4.04 -1.67 -2.81
CA ALA A 54 -4.21 -1.54 -1.37
C ALA A 54 -2.88 -1.15 -0.70
N VAL A 55 -2.95 -0.24 0.26
CA VAL A 55 -1.80 0.16 1.08
C VAL A 55 -1.88 -0.54 2.43
N LEU A 56 -0.84 -1.30 2.76
CA LEU A 56 -0.67 -1.91 4.08
C LEU A 56 0.11 -0.92 4.96
N MET A 57 -0.51 -0.46 6.04
CA MET A 57 0.09 0.51 6.96
C MET A 57 -0.39 0.29 8.40
N GLN A 58 0.42 0.74 9.36
CA GLN A 58 0.02 0.81 10.77
C GLN A 58 -0.81 2.07 11.04
N ASN A 59 -1.54 2.08 12.16
CA ASN A 59 -2.36 3.23 12.59
C ASN A 59 -1.53 4.52 12.78
N SER A 60 -0.29 4.40 13.27
CA SER A 60 0.65 5.53 13.38
C SER A 60 0.98 6.11 12.00
N GLY A 61 1.30 5.25 11.03
CA GLY A 61 1.58 5.63 9.65
C GLY A 61 0.39 6.31 8.96
N LEU A 62 -0.84 5.87 9.24
CA LEU A 62 -2.06 6.52 8.72
C LEU A 62 -2.14 7.99 9.13
N GLY A 63 -1.86 8.32 10.40
CA GLY A 63 -1.87 9.69 10.89
C GLY A 63 -0.83 10.57 10.19
N THR A 64 0.35 10.02 9.88
CA THR A 64 1.41 10.71 9.13
C THR A 64 1.06 10.92 7.66
N CYS A 65 0.27 10.01 7.07
CA CYS A 65 -0.12 10.07 5.66
C CYS A 65 -1.27 11.02 5.35
N LEU A 66 -1.90 11.65 6.34
CA LEU A 66 -3.06 12.52 6.12
C LEU A 66 -2.80 13.63 5.11
N ASN A 67 -1.64 14.28 5.19
CA ASN A 67 -1.27 15.34 4.23
C ASN A 67 -1.19 14.80 2.81
N THR A 68 -0.59 13.62 2.62
CA THR A 68 -0.46 12.96 1.31
C THR A 68 -1.83 12.53 0.78
N LEU A 69 -2.68 11.94 1.62
CA LEU A 69 -4.03 11.53 1.25
C LEU A 69 -4.89 12.73 0.83
N ILE A 70 -4.82 13.84 1.55
CA ILE A 70 -5.55 15.07 1.22
C ILE A 70 -4.99 15.71 -0.06
N SER A 71 -3.67 15.66 -0.25
CA SER A 71 -3.02 16.21 -1.45
C SER A 71 -3.32 15.39 -2.71
N LEU A 72 -3.63 14.10 -2.55
CA LEU A 72 -4.04 13.18 -3.63
C LEU A 72 -5.56 13.20 -3.89
N ASN A 73 -6.30 14.11 -3.28
CA ASN A 73 -7.72 14.27 -3.56
C ASN A 73 -7.90 14.60 -5.05
N LEU A 74 -8.52 13.67 -5.77
CA LEU A 74 -8.95 13.78 -7.16
C LEU A 74 -10.09 14.79 -7.30
#